data_AF-A0A0N5D0Y0-F1
#
_entry.id   AF-A0A0N5D0Y0-F1
#
_cell.length_a   1.000
_cell.length_b   1.000
_cell.length_c   1.000
_cell.angle_alpha   90.00
_cell.angle_beta   90.00
_cell.angle_gamma   90.00
#
_symmetry.space_group_name_H-M   'P 1'
#
loop_
_entity.id
_entity.type
_entity.pdbx_description
1 polymer ?
#
loop_
_entity_poly.entity_id
_entity_poly.type
_entity_poly.pdbx_seq_one_letter_code
_entity_poly.pdbx_strand_id
1 'polypeptide(L)'
;MTAILFRIFAIIQLVFALKDEFTELLFNHQQLCGNPFSDAQWIPVLDRCSIVCDDWNELCVEDDELQQKCNKLPPKCVNFIRRKSILRNERNLIAVC
;
A
#
# COMPACT_ATOMS: atom_id res chain seq x y z
N MET A 1 25.57 0.66 26.21
CA MET A 1 24.33 -0.14 26.19
C MET A 1 23.13 0.64 25.65
N THR A 2 22.95 1.91 26.02
CA THR A 2 21.85 2.80 25.56
C THR A 2 21.84 3.10 24.05
N ALA A 3 23.01 3.31 23.43
CA ALA A 3 23.10 3.60 21.99
C ALA A 3 22.67 2.42 21.09
N ILE A 4 22.92 1.18 21.53
CA ILE A 4 22.50 -0.02 20.80
C ILE A 4 20.99 -0.17 20.87
N LEU A 5 20.40 0.04 22.04
CA LEU A 5 18.95 0.04 22.23
C LEU A 5 18.26 1.13 21.40
N PHE A 6 18.85 2.32 21.29
CA PHE A 6 18.31 3.40 20.45
C PHE A 6 18.36 3.06 18.95
N ARG A 7 19.44 2.43 18.48
CA ARG A 7 19.53 1.95 17.09
C ARG A 7 18.53 0.84 16.81
N ILE A 8 18.38 -0.12 17.72
CA ILE A 8 17.37 -1.19 17.59
C ILE A 8 15.97 -0.58 17.56
N PHE A 9 15.67 0.38 18.43
CA PHE A 9 14.40 1.09 18.43
C PHE A 9 14.15 1.82 17.11
N ALA A 10 15.15 2.54 16.58
CA ALA A 10 15.04 3.21 15.27
C ALA A 10 14.83 2.22 14.11
N ILE A 11 15.50 1.07 14.13
CA ILE A 11 15.31 -0.01 13.14
C ILE A 11 13.88 -0.56 13.24
N ILE A 12 13.38 -0.80 14.45
CA ILE A 12 12.01 -1.30 14.67
C ILE A 12 10.98 -0.27 14.15
N GLN A 13 11.14 1.02 14.47
CA GLN A 13 10.26 2.08 13.98
C GLN A 13 10.25 2.16 12.45
N LEU A 14 11.43 2.02 11.80
CA LEU A 14 11.55 1.99 10.34
C LEU A 14 10.81 0.79 9.73
N VAL A 15 10.90 -0.38 10.35
CA VAL A 15 10.21 -1.60 9.88
C VAL A 15 8.68 -1.46 9.98
N PHE A 16 8.15 -0.77 11.00
CA PHE A 16 6.71 -0.53 11.12
C PHE A 16 6.17 0.46 10.07
N ALA A 17 6.98 1.41 9.61
CA ALA A 17 6.60 2.35 8.55
C ALA A 17 6.54 1.70 7.15
N LEU A 18 7.20 0.54 6.97
CA LEU A 18 7.31 -0.20 5.72
C LEU A 18 6.11 -1.10 5.39
N LYS A 19 5.10 -1.13 6.28
CA LYS A 19 3.92 -1.98 6.05
C LYS A 19 2.89 -1.21 5.25
N ASP A 20 3.01 -1.29 3.92
CA ASP A 20 2.02 -0.75 3.00
C ASP A 20 0.70 -1.54 3.10
N GLU A 21 -0.16 -1.07 3.98
CA GLU A 21 -1.49 -1.64 4.22
C GLU A 21 -2.39 -1.59 2.98
N PHE A 22 -2.16 -0.63 2.09
CA PHE A 22 -2.91 -0.53 0.83
C PHE A 22 -2.59 -1.74 -0.05
N THR A 23 -1.31 -2.04 -0.20
CA THR A 23 -0.85 -3.20 -0.96
C THR A 23 -1.32 -4.52 -0.31
N GLU A 24 -1.23 -4.66 1.02
CA GLU A 24 -1.77 -5.83 1.73
C GLU A 24 -3.28 -6.00 1.49
N LEU A 25 -4.03 -4.90 1.43
CA LEU A 25 -5.46 -4.93 1.19
C LEU A 25 -5.81 -5.35 -0.24
N LEU A 26 -5.06 -4.87 -1.24
CA LEU A 26 -5.19 -5.29 -2.63
C LEU A 26 -4.92 -6.79 -2.78
N PHE A 27 -3.88 -7.32 -2.12
CA PHE A 27 -3.54 -8.74 -2.13
C PHE A 27 -4.62 -9.62 -1.53
N ASN A 28 -5.20 -9.21 -0.40
CA ASN A 28 -6.26 -9.98 0.24
C ASN A 28 -7.58 -9.98 -0.56
N HIS A 29 -7.74 -9.08 -1.54
CA HIS A 29 -8.96 -8.92 -2.34
C HIS A 29 -8.69 -8.98 -3.84
N GLN A 30 -7.71 -9.79 -4.28
CA GLN A 30 -7.36 -9.94 -5.70
C GLN A 30 -8.55 -10.28 -6.60
N GLN A 31 -9.55 -11.02 -6.12
CA GLN A 31 -10.76 -11.31 -6.90
C GLN A 31 -11.58 -10.05 -7.24
N LEU A 32 -11.48 -9.00 -6.41
CA LEU A 32 -12.20 -7.75 -6.57
C LEU A 32 -11.33 -6.67 -7.23
N CYS A 33 -10.05 -6.64 -6.87
CA CYS A 33 -9.08 -5.62 -7.26
C CYS A 33 -8.23 -6.00 -8.47
N GLY A 34 -8.32 -7.26 -8.92
CA GLY A 34 -7.40 -7.85 -9.89
C GLY A 34 -6.16 -8.42 -9.20
N ASN A 35 -5.51 -9.37 -9.85
CA ASN A 35 -4.19 -9.83 -9.41
C ASN A 35 -3.15 -8.84 -9.94
N PRO A 36 -2.46 -8.08 -9.07
CA PRO A 36 -1.51 -7.08 -9.52
C PRO A 36 -0.22 -7.68 -10.10
N PHE A 37 -0.04 -9.01 -10.01
CA PHE A 37 1.02 -9.77 -10.68
C PHE A 37 0.52 -10.60 -11.88
N SER A 38 -0.71 -10.35 -12.38
CA SER A 38 -1.20 -11.08 -13.56
C SER A 38 -0.46 -10.69 -14.84
N ASP A 39 0.12 -9.48 -14.86
CA ASP A 39 0.96 -9.00 -15.94
C ASP A 39 2.43 -9.18 -15.52
N ALA A 40 3.12 -10.14 -16.14
CA ALA A 40 4.50 -10.43 -15.81
C ALA A 40 5.46 -9.28 -16.17
N GLN A 41 5.04 -8.36 -17.03
CA GLN A 41 5.83 -7.20 -17.43
C GLN A 41 5.70 -6.04 -16.43
N TRP A 42 4.63 -5.97 -15.64
CA TRP A 42 4.34 -4.82 -14.78
C TRP A 42 4.16 -5.25 -13.33
N ILE A 43 5.12 -4.90 -12.47
CA ILE A 43 5.18 -5.32 -11.08
C ILE A 43 4.82 -4.14 -10.16
N PRO A 44 3.99 -4.33 -9.12
CA PRO A 44 3.69 -3.29 -8.15
C PRO A 44 4.92 -2.74 -7.43
N VAL A 45 4.98 -1.42 -7.33
CA VAL A 45 6.02 -0.71 -6.59
C VAL A 45 5.55 -0.49 -5.16
N LEU A 46 6.29 -1.02 -4.17
CA LEU A 46 5.87 -1.02 -2.76
C LEU A 46 6.22 0.27 -2.01
N ASP A 47 7.36 0.91 -2.30
CA ASP A 47 7.87 2.02 -1.48
C ASP A 47 8.37 3.23 -2.26
N ARG A 48 8.58 3.10 -3.57
CA ARG A 48 9.31 4.11 -4.38
C ARG A 48 8.62 4.42 -5.71
N CYS A 49 7.37 4.85 -5.64
CA CYS A 49 6.78 5.49 -6.80
C CYS A 49 7.44 6.86 -7.02
N SER A 50 8.17 7.01 -8.12
CA SER A 50 8.84 8.24 -8.53
C SER A 50 7.88 9.21 -9.25
N ILE A 51 6.74 8.70 -9.68
CA ILE A 51 5.63 9.45 -10.27
C ILE A 51 4.48 9.60 -9.26
N VAL A 52 3.61 10.59 -9.49
CA VAL A 52 2.44 10.83 -8.64
C VAL A 52 1.26 10.04 -9.19
N CYS A 53 0.81 9.02 -8.47
CA CYS A 53 -0.43 8.30 -8.73
C CYS A 53 -1.51 8.71 -7.73
N ASP A 54 -2.78 8.47 -8.06
CA ASP A 54 -3.88 8.64 -7.10
C ASP A 54 -3.88 7.50 -6.08
N ASP A 55 -3.54 7.80 -4.82
CA ASP A 55 -3.43 6.85 -3.70
C ASP A 55 -4.68 5.96 -3.48
N TRP A 56 -5.84 6.37 -3.98
CA TRP A 56 -7.11 5.64 -3.77
C TRP A 56 -7.62 4.93 -5.01
N ASN A 57 -7.18 5.37 -6.19
CA ASN A 57 -7.73 4.93 -7.47
C ASN A 57 -6.70 4.19 -8.33
N GLU A 58 -5.41 4.32 -8.03
CA GLU A 58 -4.33 3.87 -8.89
C GLU A 58 -3.26 3.10 -8.09
N LEU A 59 -2.63 2.15 -8.76
CA LEU A 59 -1.51 1.38 -8.26
C LEU A 59 -0.28 1.70 -9.11
N CYS A 60 0.81 2.08 -8.46
CA CYS A 60 2.09 2.28 -9.13
C CYS A 60 2.69 0.93 -9.51
N VAL A 61 3.04 0.78 -10.79
CA VAL A 61 3.71 -0.42 -11.32
C VAL A 61 4.95 -0.04 -12.12
N GLU A 62 5.93 -0.93 -12.15
CA GLU A 62 7.22 -0.77 -12.82
C GLU A 62 7.48 -1.96 -13.75
N ASP A 63 8.13 -1.70 -14.89
CA ASP A 63 8.56 -2.75 -15.83
C ASP A 63 10.05 -3.10 -15.71
N ASP A 64 10.50 -4.02 -16.55
CA ASP A 64 11.89 -4.48 -16.61
C ASP A 64 12.87 -3.42 -17.14
N GLU A 65 12.36 -2.35 -17.76
CA GLU A 65 13.11 -1.17 -18.20
C GLU A 65 13.11 -0.03 -17.15
N LEU A 66 12.61 -0.30 -15.93
CA LEU A 66 12.46 0.67 -14.83
C LEU A 66 11.52 1.84 -15.17
N GLN A 67 10.60 1.66 -16.13
CA GLN A 67 9.57 2.64 -16.42
C GLN A 67 8.41 2.44 -15.45
N GLN A 68 7.93 3.54 -14.87
CA GLN A 68 6.81 3.52 -13.94
C GLN A 68 5.55 4.07 -14.60
N LYS A 69 4.40 3.51 -14.24
CA LYS A 69 3.08 4.04 -14.62
C LYS A 69 2.04 3.82 -13.52
N CYS A 70 0.98 4.61 -13.59
CA CYS A 70 -0.18 4.47 -12.72
C CYS A 70 -1.23 3.55 -13.40
N ASN A 71 -1.48 2.39 -12.81
CA ASN A 71 -2.51 1.47 -13.25
C ASN A 71 -3.81 1.70 -12.47
N LYS A 72 -4.91 1.97 -13.18
CA LYS A 72 -6.22 2.19 -12.55
C LYS A 72 -6.75 0.92 -11.93
N LEU A 73 -7.21 1.03 -10.69
CA LEU A 73 -7.92 -0.03 -10.00
C LEU A 73 -9.36 -0.17 -10.53
N PRO A 74 -9.93 -1.37 -10.49
CA PRO A 74 -11.33 -1.57 -10.83
C PRO A 74 -12.25 -0.71 -9.94
N PRO A 75 -13.31 -0.06 -10.48
CA PRO A 75 -14.19 0.80 -9.69
C PRO A 75 -14.84 0.11 -8.48
N LYS A 76 -15.10 -1.20 -8.59
CA LYS A 76 -15.62 -2.01 -7.47
C LYS A 76 -14.61 -2.13 -6.33
N CYS A 77 -13.32 -2.26 -6.65
CA CYS A 77 -12.24 -2.28 -5.68
C CYS A 77 -12.12 -0.93 -4.99
N VAL A 78 -12.01 0.16 -5.75
CA VAL A 78 -11.94 1.54 -5.21
C VAL A 78 -13.07 1.80 -4.19
N ASN A 79 -14.30 1.46 -4.56
CA ASN A 79 -15.45 1.63 -3.67
C ASN A 79 -15.35 0.78 -2.40
N PHE A 80 -14.78 -0.41 -2.49
CA PHE A 80 -14.54 -1.27 -1.33
C PHE A 80 -13.45 -0.70 -0.41
N ILE A 81 -12.32 -0.26 -0.97
CA ILE A 81 -11.21 0.35 -0.21
C ILE A 81 -11.72 1.59 0.54
N ARG A 82 -12.45 2.46 -0.15
CA ARG A 82 -13.01 3.69 0.43
C ARG A 82 -13.96 3.42 1.60
N ARG A 83 -14.78 2.37 1.51
CA ARG A 83 -15.66 1.96 2.62
C ARG A 83 -14.85 1.42 3.80
N LYS A 84 -13.81 0.62 3.53
CA LYS A 84 -12.92 0.07 4.57
C LYS A 84 -12.11 1.15 5.28
N SER A 85 -11.61 2.16 4.57
CA SER A 85 -10.85 3.26 5.17
C SER A 85 -11.72 4.13 6.09
N ILE A 86 -12.96 4.43 5.68
CA ILE A 86 -13.96 5.14 6.52
C ILE A 86 -14.24 4.36 7.81
N LEU A 87 -14.55 3.05 7.71
CA LEU A 87 -14.83 2.19 8.87
C LEU A 87 -13.61 1.98 9.80
N ARG A 88 -12.40 2.15 9.28
CA ARG A 88 -11.18 2.11 10.11
C ARG A 88 -11.00 3.42 10.86
N ASN A 89 -11.26 4.55 10.22
CA ASN A 89 -11.14 5.86 10.84
C ASN A 89 -12.13 6.02 12.02
N GLU A 90 -13.34 5.48 11.89
CA GLU A 90 -14.33 5.42 12.98
C GLU A 90 -13.87 4.54 14.16
N ARG A 91 -13.27 3.38 13.89
CA ARG A 91 -12.74 2.50 14.95
C ARG A 91 -11.52 3.09 15.65
N ASN A 92 -10.67 3.82 14.93
CA ASN A 92 -9.56 4.54 15.52
C ASN A 92 -10.03 5.73 16.37
N LEU A 93 -11.12 6.42 15.99
CA LEU A 93 -11.73 7.43 16.84
C LEU A 93 -12.28 6.84 18.15
N ILE A 94 -12.91 5.67 18.10
CA ILE A 94 -13.47 5.01 19.29
C ILE A 94 -12.36 4.43 20.20
N ALA A 95 -11.22 4.00 19.64
CA ALA A 95 -10.09 3.50 20.41
C ALA A 95 -9.25 4.59 21.10
N VAL A 96 -9.55 5.87 20.84
CA VAL A 96 -8.85 7.05 21.39
C VAL A 96 -9.72 7.82 22.40
N CYS A 97 -10.97 7.40 22.63
CA CYS A 97 -11.85 7.96 23.67
C CYS A 97 -11.88 7.08 24.93
#